data_AF-A0A147HQR7-F1
#
_entry.id   AF-A0A147HQR7-F1
#
_cell.length_a   1.000
_cell.length_b   1.000
_cell.length_c   1.000
_cell.angle_alpha   90.00
_cell.angle_beta   90.00
_cell.angle_gamma   90.00
#
_symmetry.space_group_name_H-M   'P 1'
#
loop_
_entity.id
_entity.type
_entity.pdbx_description
1 polymer ?
#
loop_
_entity_poly.entity_id
_entity_poly.type
_entity_poly.pdbx_seq_one_letter_code
_entity_poly.pdbx_strand_id
1 'polypeptide(L)'
;LRTDPAIDYVNSTVGSGGPNSTTNYGRLFIALKPQNTRDNAAVVIGRLRQKAREIPGMQAFFQSVQNLNIGGRISKSQYQYVMQSGDTEALYRLAPEMRDKIEKIPGLLDVTTDLYIKNPQMTVDIDREKAAVYGITVDQVRNQLYNAYGSRQVGTIYMPSNDYQIILEVQPQFRVDPSDRSKLYMKTASGQTIPLDAVARLVPTVGPLQINHQGQQPAVTISFNLAPGNSLGYAVDKITELEQNSSPPPTIATGFSGTAQVFQDSLRGQGVLILAAVFAAFVILGILYESFIHPITIISGLPSAGIGAILTLTLFGMELSVIAMIGIVMLVGIVKKNAIMMVDFALERR
;
A
#
# COMPACT_ATOMS: atom_id res chain seq x y z
N LEU A 1 17.82 -6.31 -16.17
CA LEU A 1 18.04 -5.21 -15.18
C LEU A 1 19.51 -4.86 -15.03
N ARG A 2 20.42 -5.78 -14.66
CA ARG A 2 21.86 -5.50 -14.47
C ARG A 2 22.60 -4.90 -15.69
N THR A 3 22.05 -5.04 -16.90
CA THR A 3 22.59 -4.44 -18.13
C THR A 3 22.40 -2.92 -18.20
N ASP A 4 21.69 -2.33 -17.25
CA ASP A 4 21.42 -0.90 -17.22
C ASP A 4 22.63 -0.11 -16.66
N PRO A 5 23.13 0.93 -17.36
CA PRO A 5 24.37 1.61 -16.98
C PRO A 5 24.29 2.32 -15.62
N ALA A 6 23.08 2.67 -15.16
CA ALA A 6 22.85 3.36 -13.90
C ALA A 6 22.82 2.44 -12.67
N ILE A 7 22.75 1.11 -12.87
CA ILE A 7 22.68 0.13 -11.77
C ILE A 7 24.10 -0.26 -11.34
N ASP A 8 24.30 -0.32 -10.02
CA ASP A 8 25.51 -0.86 -9.41
C ASP A 8 25.35 -2.35 -9.08
N TYR A 9 24.36 -2.69 -8.25
CA TYR A 9 23.99 -4.08 -7.96
C TYR A 9 22.49 -4.29 -7.80
N VAL A 10 22.06 -5.54 -7.97
CA VAL A 10 20.68 -5.99 -7.79
C VAL A 10 20.65 -7.20 -6.89
N ASN A 11 19.92 -7.09 -5.77
CA ASN A 11 19.55 -8.20 -4.91
C ASN A 11 18.07 -8.56 -5.16
N SER A 12 17.76 -9.86 -5.20
CA SER A 12 16.43 -10.39 -5.47
C SER A 12 16.05 -11.42 -4.41
N THR A 13 14.83 -11.32 -3.91
CA THR A 13 14.23 -12.31 -3.01
C THR A 13 12.88 -12.71 -3.57
N VAL A 14 12.66 -14.01 -3.78
CA VAL A 14 11.42 -14.57 -4.32
C VAL A 14 10.87 -15.58 -3.33
N GLY A 15 9.55 -15.66 -3.21
CA GLY A 15 8.88 -16.57 -2.30
C GLY A 15 8.36 -15.88 -1.04
N SER A 16 7.61 -16.65 -0.26
CA SER A 16 7.06 -16.21 1.03
C SER A 16 8.18 -16.15 2.07
N GLY A 17 8.33 -15.01 2.74
CA GLY A 17 9.37 -14.81 3.74
C GLY A 17 9.64 -13.34 4.03
N GLY A 18 9.82 -13.01 5.31
CA GLY A 18 9.99 -11.63 5.78
C GLY A 18 8.84 -10.73 5.32
N PRO A 19 9.09 -9.68 4.52
CA PRO A 19 8.06 -8.74 4.05
C PRO A 19 7.18 -9.27 2.90
N ASN A 20 7.47 -10.44 2.32
CA ASN A 20 6.67 -11.03 1.25
C ASN A 20 5.57 -11.93 1.83
N SER A 21 4.30 -11.54 1.69
CA SER A 21 3.16 -12.29 2.24
C SER A 21 2.85 -13.60 1.51
N THR A 22 3.29 -13.74 0.26
CA THR A 22 2.87 -14.83 -0.65
C THR A 22 4.05 -15.37 -1.46
N THR A 23 3.94 -16.62 -1.91
CA THR A 23 5.02 -17.32 -2.65
C THR A 23 5.18 -16.83 -4.09
N ASN A 24 4.13 -16.27 -4.69
CA ASN A 24 4.14 -15.66 -6.01
C ASN A 24 4.65 -14.21 -6.01
N TYR A 25 5.27 -13.77 -4.91
CA TYR A 25 5.83 -12.44 -4.76
C TYR A 25 7.35 -12.44 -4.87
N GLY A 26 7.89 -11.40 -5.50
CA GLY A 26 9.32 -11.14 -5.60
C GLY A 26 9.63 -9.69 -5.22
N ARG A 27 10.75 -9.48 -4.55
CA ARG A 27 11.25 -8.14 -4.20
C ARG A 27 12.67 -7.97 -4.73
N LEU A 28 12.88 -6.85 -5.41
CA LEU A 28 14.16 -6.46 -5.96
C LEU A 28 14.67 -5.23 -5.22
N PHE A 29 15.87 -5.30 -4.67
CA PHE A 29 16.61 -4.14 -4.18
C PHE A 29 17.65 -3.77 -5.22
N ILE A 30 17.50 -2.58 -5.79
CA ILE A 30 18.34 -2.08 -6.87
C ILE A 30 19.14 -0.91 -6.32
N ALA A 31 20.45 -1.11 -6.17
CA ALA A 31 21.36 -0.03 -5.84
C ALA A 31 21.80 0.68 -7.12
N LEU A 32 21.71 2.01 -7.10
CA LEU A 32 22.12 2.85 -8.21
C LEU A 32 23.53 3.37 -7.98
N LYS A 33 24.28 3.58 -9.06
CA LYS A 33 25.59 4.24 -9.03
C LYS A 33 25.49 5.67 -8.44
N PRO A 34 26.62 6.29 -8.04
CA PRO A 34 26.62 7.65 -7.52
C PRO A 34 25.89 8.64 -8.44
N GLN A 35 25.14 9.58 -7.85
CA GLN A 35 24.24 10.51 -8.57
C GLN A 35 24.92 11.27 -9.72
N ASN A 36 26.23 11.57 -9.62
CA ASN A 36 26.98 12.31 -10.63
C ASN A 36 27.30 11.49 -11.90
N THR A 37 27.07 10.18 -11.87
CA THR A 37 27.40 9.25 -12.97
C THR A 37 26.17 8.66 -13.64
N ARG A 38 24.97 9.13 -13.28
CA ARG A 38 23.71 8.60 -13.78
C ARG A 38 22.63 9.69 -13.88
N ASP A 39 21.60 9.36 -14.64
CA ASP A 39 20.38 10.15 -14.73
C ASP A 39 19.65 10.23 -13.38
N ASN A 40 18.67 11.12 -13.30
CA ASN A 40 17.72 11.19 -12.20
C ASN A 40 17.02 9.82 -12.00
N ALA A 41 16.76 9.46 -10.74
CA ALA A 41 16.13 8.18 -10.39
C ALA A 41 14.80 7.94 -11.12
N ALA A 42 14.00 8.98 -11.37
CA ALA A 42 12.74 8.87 -12.12
C ALA A 42 12.95 8.39 -13.57
N VAL A 43 14.01 8.87 -14.24
CA VAL A 43 14.38 8.46 -15.59
C VAL A 43 14.84 7.01 -15.60
N VAL A 44 15.67 6.63 -14.62
CA VAL A 44 16.12 5.25 -14.45
C VAL A 44 14.93 4.32 -14.22
N ILE A 45 14.00 4.68 -13.33
CA ILE A 45 12.77 3.91 -13.07
C ILE A 45 11.95 3.73 -14.34
N GLY A 46 11.78 4.78 -15.16
CA GLY A 46 11.09 4.68 -16.45
C GLY A 46 11.73 3.65 -17.38
N ARG A 47 13.06 3.66 -17.50
CA ARG A 47 13.83 2.71 -18.32
C ARG A 47 13.72 1.27 -17.79
N LEU A 48 13.78 1.08 -16.47
CA LEU A 48 13.60 -0.24 -15.85
C LEU A 48 12.18 -0.77 -16.04
N ARG A 49 11.17 0.10 -15.94
CA ARG A 49 9.77 -0.24 -16.19
C ARG A 49 9.56 -0.74 -17.62
N GLN A 50 10.14 -0.07 -18.62
CA GLN A 50 10.06 -0.50 -20.01
C GLN A 50 10.67 -1.89 -20.21
N LYS A 51 11.89 -2.12 -19.72
CA LYS A 51 12.57 -3.42 -19.80
C LYS A 51 11.81 -4.54 -19.08
N ALA A 52 11.17 -4.23 -17.95
CA ALA A 52 10.43 -5.24 -17.20
C ALA A 52 9.12 -5.67 -17.88
N ARG A 53 8.50 -4.78 -18.67
CA ARG A 53 7.29 -5.10 -19.45
C ARG A 53 7.53 -6.10 -20.58
N GLU A 54 8.78 -6.30 -20.99
CA GLU A 54 9.15 -7.28 -22.02
C GLU A 54 9.07 -8.72 -21.52
N ILE A 55 8.98 -8.96 -20.21
CA ILE A 55 8.96 -10.30 -19.61
C ILE A 55 7.51 -10.77 -19.43
N PRO A 56 7.04 -11.78 -20.19
CA PRO A 56 5.68 -12.27 -20.07
C PRO A 56 5.42 -12.87 -18.68
N GLY A 57 4.22 -12.62 -18.14
CA GLY A 57 3.79 -13.18 -16.85
C GLY A 57 4.36 -12.46 -15.60
N MET A 58 5.22 -11.44 -15.77
CA MET A 58 5.75 -10.66 -14.66
C MET A 58 5.25 -9.21 -14.70
N GLN A 59 4.72 -8.74 -13.58
CA GLN A 59 4.42 -7.32 -13.38
C GLN A 59 5.39 -6.74 -12.35
N ALA A 60 6.29 -5.87 -12.81
CA ALA A 60 7.26 -5.21 -11.95
C ALA A 60 6.84 -3.77 -11.67
N PHE A 61 6.92 -3.40 -10.39
CA PHE A 61 6.60 -2.06 -9.91
C PHE A 61 7.85 -1.48 -9.28
N PHE A 62 8.21 -0.27 -9.71
CA PHE A 62 9.46 0.38 -9.32
C PHE A 62 9.13 1.65 -8.54
N GLN A 63 9.74 1.79 -7.38
CA GLN A 63 9.61 2.97 -6.53
C GLN A 63 10.98 3.32 -5.96
N SER A 64 11.25 4.61 -5.81
CA SER A 64 12.44 5.08 -5.11
C SER A 64 12.27 4.83 -3.61
N VAL A 65 13.35 4.42 -2.94
CA VAL A 65 13.36 4.33 -1.48
C VAL A 65 13.25 5.74 -0.93
N GLN A 66 12.17 6.02 -0.20
CA GLN A 66 11.99 7.30 0.48
C GLN A 66 12.69 7.27 1.84
N ASN A 67 13.31 8.40 2.22
CA ASN A 67 13.90 8.58 3.55
C ASN A 67 12.83 8.52 4.66
N LEU A 68 11.60 8.90 4.32
CA LEU A 68 10.45 8.85 5.21
C LEU A 68 9.29 8.15 4.49
N ASN A 69 9.05 6.90 4.84
CA ASN A 69 7.83 6.19 4.44
C ASN A 69 6.84 6.28 5.60
N ILE A 70 5.74 7.00 5.39
CA ILE A 70 4.68 7.11 6.38
C ILE A 70 3.67 6.00 6.11
N GLY A 71 3.45 5.16 7.13
CA GLY A 71 2.60 3.98 7.06
C GLY A 71 3.40 2.70 7.18
N GLY A 72 2.88 1.73 7.94
CA GLY A 72 3.52 0.42 8.16
C GLY A 72 3.25 -0.61 7.06
N ARG A 73 2.51 -0.25 6.01
CA ARG A 73 2.13 -1.17 4.92
C ARG A 73 3.10 -1.07 3.76
N ILE A 74 3.72 -2.20 3.45
CA ILE A 74 4.50 -2.36 2.23
C ILE A 74 3.51 -2.56 1.09
N SER A 75 3.59 -1.71 0.07
CA SER A 75 2.77 -1.81 -1.12
C SER A 75 3.64 -1.75 -2.37
N LYS A 76 3.08 -2.18 -3.51
CA LYS A 76 3.77 -2.22 -4.81
C LYS A 76 4.12 -0.81 -5.33
N SER A 77 3.31 0.17 -4.95
CA SER A 77 3.43 1.56 -5.39
C SER A 77 3.49 2.52 -4.19
N GLN A 78 3.84 3.79 -4.43
CA GLN A 78 4.18 4.73 -3.37
C GLN A 78 2.96 5.22 -2.58
N TYR A 79 1.83 5.47 -3.25
CA TYR A 79 0.63 6.03 -2.64
C TYR A 79 -0.48 5.00 -2.58
N GLN A 80 -1.34 5.11 -1.57
CA GLN A 80 -2.34 4.09 -1.23
C GLN A 80 -3.71 4.73 -1.04
N TYR A 81 -4.72 4.08 -1.62
CA TYR A 81 -6.14 4.33 -1.45
C TYR A 81 -6.78 3.03 -0.98
N VAL A 82 -7.53 3.07 0.12
CA VAL A 82 -8.06 1.89 0.82
C VAL A 82 -9.57 1.92 0.77
N MET A 83 -10.15 0.75 0.51
CA MET A 83 -11.58 0.48 0.63
C MET A 83 -11.79 -0.56 1.74
N GLN A 84 -12.68 -0.30 2.69
CA GLN A 84 -12.97 -1.15 3.85
C GLN A 84 -14.46 -1.43 3.94
N SER A 85 -14.83 -2.67 4.29
CA SER A 85 -16.22 -3.03 4.54
C SER A 85 -16.34 -4.29 5.38
N GLY A 86 -17.42 -4.40 6.13
CA GLY A 86 -17.84 -5.68 6.73
C GLY A 86 -18.45 -6.66 5.72
N ASP A 87 -18.89 -6.17 4.55
CA ASP A 87 -19.38 -6.98 3.44
C ASP A 87 -18.23 -7.27 2.47
N THR A 88 -17.58 -8.42 2.64
CA THR A 88 -16.44 -8.84 1.82
C THR A 88 -16.83 -9.12 0.38
N GLU A 89 -18.06 -9.57 0.11
CA GLU A 89 -18.51 -9.87 -1.24
C GLU A 89 -18.70 -8.57 -2.05
N ALA A 90 -19.37 -7.58 -1.47
CA ALA A 90 -19.50 -6.26 -2.09
C ALA A 90 -18.13 -5.59 -2.27
N LEU A 91 -17.25 -5.68 -1.27
CA LEU A 91 -15.89 -5.12 -1.33
C LEU A 91 -15.09 -5.76 -2.48
N TYR A 92 -15.12 -7.08 -2.62
CA TYR A 92 -14.35 -7.79 -3.64
C TYR A 92 -14.91 -7.62 -5.05
N ARG A 93 -16.20 -7.31 -5.18
CA ARG A 93 -16.82 -6.94 -6.45
C ARG A 93 -16.46 -5.52 -6.89
N LEU A 94 -16.55 -4.55 -5.97
CA LEU A 94 -16.43 -3.12 -6.29
C LEU A 94 -14.98 -2.62 -6.31
N ALA A 95 -14.08 -3.22 -5.52
CA ALA A 95 -12.69 -2.76 -5.48
C ALA A 95 -11.94 -2.91 -6.82
N PRO A 96 -12.10 -4.02 -7.58
CA PRO A 96 -11.58 -4.09 -8.95
C PRO A 96 -12.14 -2.98 -9.84
N GLU A 97 -13.44 -2.73 -9.83
CA GLU A 97 -14.04 -1.66 -10.64
C GLU A 97 -13.46 -0.27 -10.32
N MET A 98 -13.24 0.01 -9.03
CA MET A 98 -12.57 1.23 -8.61
C MET A 98 -11.12 1.29 -9.07
N ARG A 99 -10.37 0.18 -9.01
CA ARG A 99 -9.00 0.10 -9.54
C ARG A 99 -8.96 0.39 -11.04
N ASP A 100 -9.87 -0.21 -11.81
CA ASP A 100 -10.01 -0.02 -13.25
C ASP A 100 -10.32 1.43 -13.61
N LYS A 101 -11.15 2.10 -12.82
CA LYS A 101 -11.44 3.52 -12.98
C LYS A 101 -10.24 4.41 -12.62
N ILE A 102 -9.55 4.11 -11.52
CA ILE A 102 -8.35 4.86 -11.10
C ILE A 102 -7.22 4.71 -12.14
N GLU A 103 -7.04 3.53 -12.72
CA GLU A 103 -6.02 3.32 -13.77
C GLU A 103 -6.25 4.16 -15.02
N LYS A 104 -7.48 4.57 -15.30
CA LYS A 104 -7.81 5.44 -16.44
C LYS A 104 -7.53 6.92 -16.19
N ILE A 105 -7.20 7.32 -14.95
CA ILE A 105 -6.89 8.72 -14.62
C ILE A 105 -5.55 9.10 -15.26
N PRO A 106 -5.51 10.11 -16.15
CA PRO A 106 -4.26 10.59 -16.72
C PRO A 106 -3.34 11.09 -15.62
N GLY A 107 -2.06 10.70 -15.66
CA GLY A 107 -1.06 11.10 -14.67
C GLY A 107 -0.83 10.08 -13.54
N LEU A 108 -1.64 9.03 -13.45
CA LEU A 108 -1.39 7.88 -12.57
C LEU A 108 -0.66 6.77 -13.33
N LEU A 109 0.28 6.12 -12.65
CA LEU A 109 1.05 4.98 -13.16
C LEU A 109 0.99 3.84 -12.15
N ASP A 110 1.28 2.62 -12.61
CA ASP A 110 1.51 1.48 -11.73
C ASP A 110 0.34 1.24 -10.75
N VAL A 111 -0.89 1.44 -11.22
CA VAL A 111 -2.09 1.24 -10.42
C VAL A 111 -2.29 -0.26 -10.23
N THR A 112 -2.29 -0.72 -8.99
CA THR A 112 -2.38 -2.14 -8.65
C THR A 112 -3.14 -2.34 -7.35
N THR A 113 -3.72 -3.52 -7.19
CA THR A 113 -4.44 -3.93 -5.98
C THR A 113 -3.70 -5.02 -5.22
N ASP A 114 -3.95 -5.10 -3.91
CA ASP A 114 -3.54 -6.20 -3.05
C ASP A 114 -4.57 -7.35 -3.00
N LEU A 115 -5.70 -7.21 -3.71
CA LEU A 115 -6.77 -8.18 -3.82
C LEU A 115 -6.50 -9.19 -4.94
N TYR A 116 -6.31 -10.46 -4.56
CA TYR A 116 -6.11 -11.58 -5.48
C TYR A 116 -7.16 -12.66 -5.23
N ILE A 117 -8.33 -12.56 -5.85
CA ILE A 117 -9.49 -13.45 -5.62
C ILE A 117 -9.64 -14.59 -6.64
N LYS A 118 -8.71 -14.69 -7.60
CA LYS A 118 -8.73 -15.71 -8.65
C LYS A 118 -7.76 -16.85 -8.35
N ASN A 119 -7.37 -17.04 -7.08
CA ASN A 119 -6.48 -18.12 -6.71
C ASN A 119 -7.24 -19.46 -6.77
N PRO A 120 -6.82 -20.42 -7.59
CA PRO A 120 -7.44 -21.74 -7.60
C PRO A 120 -7.28 -22.39 -6.23
N GLN A 121 -8.38 -22.88 -5.68
CA GLN A 121 -8.40 -23.65 -4.45
C GLN A 121 -9.30 -24.87 -4.60
N MET A 122 -9.11 -25.85 -3.73
CA MET A 122 -9.95 -27.04 -3.70
C MET A 122 -10.74 -27.06 -2.40
N THR A 123 -12.05 -26.91 -2.48
CA THR A 123 -12.93 -26.94 -1.32
C THR A 123 -13.38 -28.37 -1.06
N VAL A 124 -13.24 -28.84 0.19
CA VAL A 124 -13.71 -30.16 0.61
C VAL A 124 -15.13 -30.02 1.15
N ASP A 125 -16.11 -30.50 0.38
CA ASP A 125 -17.51 -30.59 0.77
C ASP A 125 -17.77 -31.96 1.40
N ILE A 126 -18.05 -32.01 2.70
CA ILE A 126 -18.18 -33.26 3.45
C ILE A 126 -19.66 -33.61 3.58
N ASP A 127 -20.03 -34.77 3.07
CA ASP A 127 -21.37 -35.35 3.23
C ASP A 127 -21.47 -35.96 4.64
N ARG A 128 -21.98 -35.15 5.58
CA ARG A 128 -22.09 -35.53 6.99
C ARG A 128 -23.02 -36.73 7.20
N GLU A 129 -24.04 -36.90 6.36
CA GLU A 129 -24.98 -38.00 6.45
C GLU A 129 -24.31 -39.32 6.05
N LYS A 130 -23.60 -39.34 4.91
CA LYS A 130 -22.82 -40.52 4.52
C LYS A 130 -21.68 -40.82 5.49
N ALA A 131 -21.00 -39.78 5.97
CA ALA A 131 -19.95 -39.95 6.97
C ALA A 131 -20.48 -40.63 8.24
N ALA A 132 -21.68 -40.25 8.71
CA ALA A 132 -22.32 -40.86 9.86
C ALA A 132 -22.65 -42.36 9.66
N VAL A 133 -23.10 -42.76 8.46
CA VAL A 133 -23.37 -44.16 8.13
C VAL A 133 -22.12 -45.04 8.29
N TYR A 134 -20.95 -44.52 7.90
CA TYR A 134 -19.68 -45.23 8.04
C TYR A 134 -18.98 -44.99 9.38
N GLY A 135 -19.61 -44.25 10.30
CA GLY A 135 -19.03 -43.91 11.61
C GLY A 135 -17.77 -43.06 11.51
N ILE A 136 -17.69 -42.19 10.50
CA ILE A 136 -16.54 -41.31 10.24
C ILE A 136 -16.88 -39.89 10.68
N THR A 137 -15.96 -39.29 11.43
CA THR A 137 -16.09 -37.90 11.89
C THR A 137 -15.48 -36.92 10.89
N VAL A 138 -15.96 -35.68 10.92
CA VAL A 138 -15.39 -34.57 10.13
C VAL A 138 -13.90 -34.36 10.46
N ASP A 139 -13.50 -34.58 11.71
CA ASP A 139 -12.11 -34.46 12.14
C ASP A 139 -11.22 -35.58 11.58
N GLN A 140 -11.73 -36.80 11.40
CA GLN A 140 -11.00 -37.87 10.73
C GLN A 140 -10.75 -37.51 9.26
N VAL A 141 -11.76 -36.99 8.57
CA VAL A 141 -11.62 -36.49 7.19
C VAL A 141 -10.56 -35.38 7.12
N ARG A 142 -10.64 -34.38 8.01
CA ARG A 142 -9.66 -33.28 8.07
C ARG A 142 -8.24 -33.79 8.34
N ASN A 143 -8.07 -34.70 9.30
CA ASN A 143 -6.77 -35.27 9.63
C ASN A 143 -6.19 -36.08 8.47
N GLN A 144 -7.01 -36.87 7.77
CA GLN A 144 -6.54 -37.66 6.63
C GLN A 144 -6.04 -36.75 5.50
N LEU A 145 -6.77 -35.68 5.21
CA LEU A 145 -6.36 -34.67 4.23
C LEU A 145 -5.07 -33.94 4.67
N TYR A 146 -4.97 -33.57 5.95
CA TYR A 146 -3.78 -32.90 6.48
C TYR A 146 -2.54 -33.80 6.48
N ASN A 147 -2.70 -35.10 6.72
CA ASN A 147 -1.60 -36.07 6.63
C ASN A 147 -1.13 -36.30 5.18
N ALA A 148 -2.05 -36.20 4.22
CA ALA A 148 -1.74 -36.43 2.81
C ALA A 148 -1.12 -35.18 2.14
N TYR A 149 -1.72 -34.01 2.34
CA TYR A 149 -1.40 -32.79 1.60
C TYR A 149 -0.87 -31.64 2.46
N GLY A 150 -0.93 -31.75 3.78
CA GLY A 150 -0.36 -30.75 4.70
C GLY A 150 1.09 -31.07 5.06
N SER A 151 1.78 -30.08 5.62
CA SER A 151 3.12 -30.25 6.20
C SER A 151 2.99 -30.65 7.67
N ARG A 152 2.53 -31.87 7.94
CA ARG A 152 2.32 -32.35 9.32
C ARG A 152 3.64 -32.74 9.96
N GLN A 153 4.09 -31.96 10.95
CA GLN A 153 5.18 -32.38 11.82
C GLN A 153 4.70 -33.49 12.76
N VAL A 154 5.30 -34.67 12.65
CA VAL A 154 4.99 -35.85 13.49
C VAL A 154 6.02 -36.09 14.58
N GLY A 155 7.14 -35.36 14.55
CA GLY A 155 8.17 -35.42 15.57
C GLY A 155 9.27 -34.40 15.34
N THR A 156 10.24 -34.39 16.25
CA THR A 156 11.46 -33.59 16.16
C THR A 156 12.64 -34.49 16.54
N ILE A 157 13.71 -34.41 15.76
CA ILE A 157 15.01 -35.00 16.08
C ILE A 157 15.85 -33.91 16.72
N TYR A 158 16.22 -34.10 17.98
CA TYR A 158 17.06 -33.16 18.71
C TYR A 158 18.53 -33.55 18.54
N MET A 159 19.36 -32.61 18.09
CA MET A 159 20.82 -32.76 18.04
C MET A 159 21.49 -31.67 18.88
N PRO A 160 22.78 -31.81 19.29
CA PRO A 160 23.42 -30.88 20.20
C PRO A 160 23.46 -29.40 19.72
N SER A 161 23.43 -29.16 18.41
CA SER A 161 23.51 -27.81 17.83
C SER A 161 22.25 -27.34 17.11
N ASN A 162 21.37 -28.26 16.68
CA ASN A 162 20.21 -27.98 15.84
C ASN A 162 19.09 -29.00 16.09
N ASP A 163 17.85 -28.59 15.84
CA ASP A 163 16.67 -29.45 15.86
C ASP A 163 16.10 -29.62 14.45
N TYR A 164 15.63 -30.84 14.13
CA TYR A 164 15.10 -31.16 12.80
C TYR A 164 13.67 -31.67 12.90
N GLN A 165 12.76 -31.05 12.14
CA GLN A 165 11.36 -31.45 12.09
C GLN A 165 11.19 -32.72 11.24
N ILE A 166 10.49 -33.72 11.76
CA ILE A 166 10.05 -34.87 10.97
C ILE A 166 8.67 -34.54 10.41
N ILE A 167 8.58 -34.35 9.09
CA ILE A 167 7.33 -34.03 8.39
C ILE A 167 6.80 -35.29 7.71
N LEU A 168 5.57 -35.67 8.04
CA LEU A 168 4.83 -36.72 7.34
C LEU A 168 4.22 -36.13 6.07
N GLU A 169 4.52 -36.75 4.93
CA GLU A 169 3.95 -36.33 3.65
C GLU A 169 3.68 -37.54 2.75
N VAL A 170 2.72 -37.42 1.84
CA VAL A 170 2.48 -38.43 0.81
C VAL A 170 3.61 -38.44 -0.23
N GLN A 171 3.87 -39.57 -0.89
CA GLN A 171 4.88 -39.63 -1.95
C GLN A 171 4.56 -38.65 -3.10
N PRO A 172 5.57 -38.01 -3.73
CA PRO A 172 5.37 -36.94 -4.72
C PRO A 172 4.40 -37.29 -5.86
N GLN A 173 4.42 -38.54 -6.31
CA GLN A 173 3.55 -39.04 -7.39
C GLN A 173 2.05 -38.93 -7.09
N PHE A 174 1.65 -38.91 -5.81
CA PHE A 174 0.25 -38.78 -5.39
C PHE A 174 -0.14 -37.32 -5.04
N ARG A 175 0.77 -36.35 -5.18
CA ARG A 175 0.51 -34.91 -4.92
C ARG A 175 0.08 -34.13 -6.17
N VAL A 176 0.44 -34.61 -7.36
CA VAL A 176 0.41 -33.81 -8.59
C VAL A 176 -1.00 -33.69 -9.15
N ASP A 177 -1.78 -34.78 -9.11
CA ASP A 177 -3.12 -34.79 -9.70
C ASP A 177 -4.20 -34.74 -8.61
N PRO A 178 -5.00 -33.67 -8.55
CA PRO A 178 -6.18 -33.62 -7.72
C PRO A 178 -7.23 -34.66 -8.08
N SER A 179 -7.07 -35.47 -9.15
CA SER A 179 -7.94 -36.59 -9.54
C SER A 179 -7.57 -37.93 -8.87
N ASP A 180 -6.39 -38.04 -8.24
CA ASP A 180 -5.92 -39.23 -7.49
C ASP A 180 -6.67 -39.49 -6.15
N ARG A 181 -7.86 -38.88 -6.03
CA ARG A 181 -8.75 -38.77 -4.87
C ARG A 181 -9.26 -40.10 -4.34
N SER A 182 -9.46 -41.05 -5.24
CA SER A 182 -9.94 -42.40 -4.93
C SER A 182 -8.88 -43.26 -4.23
N LYS A 183 -7.64 -42.77 -4.09
CA LYS A 183 -6.53 -43.47 -3.44
C LYS A 183 -6.35 -43.08 -1.97
N LEU A 184 -7.08 -42.06 -1.48
CA LEU A 184 -7.08 -41.74 -0.06
C LEU A 184 -8.14 -42.57 0.65
N TYR A 185 -7.67 -43.44 1.53
CA TYR A 185 -8.52 -44.32 2.31
C TYR A 185 -8.55 -43.92 3.77
N MET A 186 -9.71 -44.10 4.39
CA MET A 186 -9.93 -43.91 5.82
C MET A 186 -10.40 -45.22 6.44
N LYS A 187 -9.94 -45.50 7.65
CA LYS A 187 -10.43 -46.62 8.45
C LYS A 187 -11.62 -46.16 9.28
N THR A 188 -12.72 -46.90 9.20
CA THR A 188 -13.90 -46.73 10.04
C THR A 188 -13.63 -47.27 11.45
N ALA A 189 -14.49 -46.92 12.41
CA ALA A 189 -14.47 -47.53 13.74
C ALA A 189 -14.67 -49.05 13.72
N SER A 190 -15.37 -49.57 12.70
CA SER A 190 -15.57 -51.00 12.47
C SER A 190 -14.38 -51.70 11.80
N GLY A 191 -13.28 -50.98 11.51
CA GLY A 191 -12.09 -51.51 10.83
C GLY A 191 -12.20 -51.64 9.31
N GLN A 192 -13.35 -51.27 8.73
CA GLN A 192 -13.53 -51.21 7.29
C GLN A 192 -12.71 -50.05 6.71
N THR A 193 -12.17 -50.23 5.52
CA THR A 193 -11.46 -49.18 4.81
C THR A 193 -12.38 -48.62 3.74
N ILE A 194 -12.67 -47.32 3.80
CA ILE A 194 -13.48 -46.65 2.78
C ILE A 194 -12.67 -45.55 2.09
N PRO A 195 -12.90 -45.32 0.79
CA PRO A 195 -12.27 -44.20 0.10
C PRO A 195 -12.89 -42.87 0.56
N LEU A 196 -12.09 -41.80 0.50
CA LEU A 196 -12.50 -40.45 0.92
C LEU A 196 -13.65 -39.90 0.07
N ASP A 197 -13.73 -40.29 -1.20
CA ASP A 197 -14.79 -39.88 -2.12
C ASP A 197 -16.20 -40.38 -1.71
N ALA A 198 -16.28 -41.44 -0.90
CA ALA A 198 -17.55 -41.97 -0.39
C ALA A 198 -18.25 -41.00 0.58
N VAL A 199 -17.48 -40.12 1.24
CA VAL A 199 -17.98 -39.22 2.29
C VAL A 199 -17.63 -37.75 2.06
N ALA A 200 -16.83 -37.42 1.04
CA ALA A 200 -16.45 -36.05 0.73
C ALA A 200 -16.24 -35.81 -0.77
N ARG A 201 -16.65 -34.62 -1.23
CA ARG A 201 -16.47 -34.14 -2.59
C ARG A 201 -15.53 -32.94 -2.59
N LEU A 202 -14.42 -33.05 -3.30
CA LEU A 202 -13.56 -31.91 -3.63
C LEU A 202 -14.16 -31.15 -4.81
N VAL A 203 -14.42 -29.85 -4.61
CA VAL A 203 -14.98 -28.93 -5.59
C VAL A 203 -13.90 -27.90 -5.92
N PRO A 204 -13.48 -27.78 -7.20
CA PRO A 204 -12.61 -26.69 -7.64
C PRO A 204 -13.35 -25.36 -7.43
N THR A 205 -12.75 -24.46 -6.68
CA THR A 205 -13.27 -23.11 -6.46
C THR A 205 -12.14 -22.10 -6.61
N VAL A 206 -12.47 -20.82 -6.48
CA VAL A 206 -11.47 -19.75 -6.37
C VAL A 206 -11.68 -19.00 -5.06
N GLY A 207 -10.60 -18.48 -4.51
CA GLY A 207 -10.63 -17.73 -3.26
C GLY A 207 -9.60 -16.60 -3.21
N PRO A 208 -9.71 -15.72 -2.20
CA PRO A 208 -8.68 -14.72 -1.92
C PRO A 208 -7.38 -15.40 -1.51
N LEU A 209 -6.27 -15.00 -2.12
CA LEU A 209 -4.92 -15.43 -1.73
C LEU A 209 -4.54 -14.91 -0.34
N GLN A 210 -5.02 -13.72 0.01
CA GLN A 210 -4.84 -13.07 1.30
C GLN A 210 -6.06 -12.21 1.61
N ILE A 211 -6.40 -12.10 2.90
CA ILE A 211 -7.46 -11.20 3.38
C ILE A 211 -6.78 -10.12 4.21
N ASN A 212 -6.65 -8.94 3.62
CA ASN A 212 -6.08 -7.79 4.31
C ASN A 212 -7.14 -7.12 5.16
N HIS A 213 -6.70 -6.52 6.27
CA HIS A 213 -7.57 -5.80 7.20
C HIS A 213 -6.98 -4.42 7.46
N GLN A 214 -7.82 -3.43 7.73
CA GLN A 214 -7.44 -2.11 8.27
C GLN A 214 -8.31 -1.86 9.50
N GLY A 215 -7.66 -1.63 10.65
CA GLY A 215 -8.36 -1.76 11.93
C GLY A 215 -8.90 -3.19 12.10
N GLN A 216 -10.19 -3.31 12.38
CA GLN A 216 -10.89 -4.60 12.54
C GLN A 216 -11.72 -5.01 11.30
N GLN A 217 -11.65 -4.25 10.21
CA GLN A 217 -12.45 -4.51 9.02
C GLN A 217 -11.60 -5.06 7.86
N PRO A 218 -12.14 -6.01 7.07
CA PRO A 218 -11.56 -6.39 5.78
C PRO A 218 -11.34 -5.16 4.90
N ALA A 219 -10.20 -5.13 4.23
CA ALA A 219 -9.75 -4.00 3.44
C ALA A 219 -9.10 -4.44 2.13
N VAL A 220 -9.29 -3.63 1.09
CA VAL A 220 -8.59 -3.73 -0.18
C VAL A 220 -7.82 -2.43 -0.40
N THR A 221 -6.53 -2.56 -0.68
CA THR A 221 -5.63 -1.44 -0.94
C THR A 221 -5.35 -1.36 -2.43
N ILE A 222 -5.73 -0.23 -3.02
CA ILE A 222 -5.32 0.19 -4.36
C ILE A 222 -4.11 1.10 -4.19
N SER A 223 -2.98 0.71 -4.75
CA SER A 223 -1.75 1.49 -4.72
C SER A 223 -1.42 2.05 -6.11
N PHE A 224 -0.84 3.24 -6.17
CA PHE A 224 -0.51 3.93 -7.41
C PHE A 224 0.78 4.76 -7.27
N ASN A 225 1.42 5.03 -8.41
CA ASN A 225 2.52 5.97 -8.57
C ASN A 225 2.07 7.17 -9.39
N LEU A 226 2.83 8.25 -9.34
CA LEU A 226 2.61 9.46 -10.14
C LEU A 226 3.48 9.42 -11.39
N ALA A 227 2.93 9.85 -12.51
CA ALA A 227 3.72 10.14 -13.70
C ALA A 227 4.63 11.35 -13.47
N PRO A 228 5.81 11.42 -14.11
CA PRO A 228 6.70 12.57 -13.99
C PRO A 228 5.96 13.89 -14.24
N GLY A 229 6.11 14.86 -13.34
CA GLY A 229 5.46 16.17 -13.42
C GLY A 229 4.00 16.23 -12.93
N ASN A 230 3.42 15.12 -12.46
CA ASN A 230 2.10 15.14 -11.83
C ASN A 230 2.22 15.21 -10.31
N SER A 231 1.42 16.07 -9.69
CA SER A 231 1.43 16.25 -8.25
C SER A 231 0.51 15.26 -7.53
N LEU A 232 0.84 14.97 -6.27
CA LEU A 232 -0.03 14.17 -5.40
C LEU A 232 -1.39 14.83 -5.18
N GLY A 233 -1.45 16.17 -5.10
CA GLY A 233 -2.70 16.91 -4.97
C GLY A 233 -3.66 16.65 -6.13
N TYR A 234 -3.16 16.72 -7.37
CA TYR A 234 -3.96 16.39 -8.55
C TYR A 234 -4.50 14.95 -8.50
N ALA A 235 -3.67 13.99 -8.09
CA ALA A 235 -4.10 12.59 -7.95
C ALA A 235 -5.18 12.42 -6.88
N VAL A 236 -5.01 13.04 -5.72
CA VAL A 236 -5.99 13.01 -4.62
C VAL A 236 -7.31 13.61 -5.08
N ASP A 237 -7.29 14.78 -5.69
CA ASP A 237 -8.49 15.47 -6.18
C ASP A 237 -9.23 14.63 -7.22
N LYS A 238 -8.52 14.03 -8.18
CA LYS A 238 -9.13 13.19 -9.22
C LYS A 238 -9.70 11.88 -8.69
N ILE A 239 -9.05 11.26 -7.72
CA ILE A 239 -9.57 10.05 -7.08
C ILE A 239 -10.79 10.39 -6.21
N THR A 240 -10.78 11.53 -5.51
CA THR A 240 -11.95 11.99 -4.73
C THR A 240 -13.13 12.38 -5.63
N GLU A 241 -12.88 13.04 -6.77
CA GLU A 241 -13.91 13.31 -7.78
C GLU A 241 -14.51 11.99 -8.32
N LEU A 242 -13.66 11.00 -8.59
CA LEU A 242 -14.08 9.67 -9.03
C LEU A 242 -14.91 8.93 -7.98
N GLU A 243 -14.53 9.03 -6.72
CA GLU A 243 -15.23 8.46 -5.57
C GLU A 243 -16.64 9.05 -5.44
N GLN A 244 -16.76 10.38 -5.52
CA GLN A 244 -18.04 11.09 -5.49
C GLN A 244 -18.94 10.66 -6.66
N ASN A 245 -18.39 10.61 -7.87
CA ASN A 245 -19.13 10.22 -9.08
C ASN A 245 -19.53 8.74 -9.07
N SER A 246 -18.72 7.87 -8.47
CA SER A 246 -19.01 6.44 -8.39
C SER A 246 -19.99 6.10 -7.26
N SER A 247 -20.14 6.98 -6.26
CA SER A 247 -21.07 6.84 -5.14
C SER A 247 -21.07 5.41 -4.57
N PRO A 248 -19.94 4.92 -4.02
CA PRO A 248 -19.89 3.58 -3.45
C PRO A 248 -20.96 3.44 -2.35
N PRO A 249 -21.50 2.22 -2.15
CA PRO A 249 -22.47 1.97 -1.09
C PRO A 249 -21.95 2.45 0.28
N PRO A 250 -22.82 2.95 1.18
CA PRO A 250 -22.40 3.46 2.48
C PRO A 250 -21.77 2.39 3.39
N THR A 251 -21.90 1.11 3.02
CA THR A 251 -21.22 -0.02 3.68
C THR A 251 -19.73 -0.07 3.36
N ILE A 252 -19.25 0.64 2.34
CA ILE A 252 -17.84 0.71 1.94
C ILE A 252 -17.28 2.05 2.36
N ALA A 253 -16.43 2.02 3.39
CA ALA A 253 -15.64 3.17 3.79
C ALA A 253 -14.38 3.26 2.92
N THR A 254 -14.13 4.44 2.38
CA THR A 254 -13.03 4.73 1.47
C THR A 254 -12.12 5.82 2.04
N GLY A 255 -10.84 5.78 1.70
CA GLY A 255 -9.93 6.83 2.10
C GLY A 255 -8.48 6.59 1.69
N PHE A 256 -7.69 7.66 1.66
CA PHE A 256 -6.25 7.55 1.46
C PHE A 256 -5.57 6.97 2.69
N SER A 257 -4.44 6.29 2.49
CA SER A 257 -3.62 5.76 3.58
C SER A 257 -2.15 6.10 3.39
N GLY A 258 -1.38 6.04 4.48
CA GLY A 258 0.06 6.30 4.49
C GLY A 258 0.41 7.73 4.14
N THR A 259 1.36 7.92 3.22
CA THR A 259 1.86 9.23 2.78
C THR A 259 0.76 10.11 2.16
N ALA A 260 -0.16 9.52 1.39
CA ALA A 260 -1.28 10.24 0.78
C ALA A 260 -2.29 10.75 1.83
N GLN A 261 -2.51 9.96 2.89
CA GLN A 261 -3.36 10.37 4.01
C GLN A 261 -2.77 11.57 4.75
N VAL A 262 -1.47 11.50 5.11
CA VAL A 262 -0.81 12.61 5.81
C VAL A 262 -0.78 13.88 4.97
N PHE A 263 -0.61 13.74 3.66
CA PHE A 263 -0.73 14.87 2.74
C PHE A 263 -2.14 15.48 2.78
N GLN A 264 -3.19 14.67 2.71
CA GLN A 264 -4.58 15.13 2.79
C GLN A 264 -4.89 15.78 4.15
N ASP A 265 -4.44 15.18 5.25
CA ASP A 265 -4.67 15.69 6.61
C ASP A 265 -3.94 17.03 6.84
N SER A 266 -2.74 17.17 6.27
CA SER A 266 -1.98 18.43 6.30
C SER A 266 -2.74 19.53 5.58
N LEU A 267 -3.35 19.25 4.42
CA LEU A 267 -4.13 20.23 3.66
C LEU A 267 -5.39 20.69 4.41
N ARG A 268 -6.11 19.78 5.08
CA ARG A 268 -7.33 20.12 5.84
C ARG A 268 -7.06 21.07 6.99
N GLY A 269 -5.97 20.87 7.73
CA GLY A 269 -5.62 21.71 8.90
C GLY A 269 -4.96 23.04 8.54
N GLN A 270 -4.29 23.12 7.39
CA GLN A 270 -3.41 24.25 7.05
C GLN A 270 -4.14 25.59 7.01
N GLY A 271 -5.33 25.66 6.41
CA GLY A 271 -6.07 26.92 6.27
C GLY A 271 -6.43 27.54 7.62
N VAL A 272 -6.92 26.72 8.56
CA VAL A 272 -7.26 27.15 9.91
C VAL A 272 -6.00 27.57 10.68
N LEU A 273 -4.90 26.81 10.55
CA LEU A 273 -3.64 27.13 11.21
C LEU A 273 -3.01 28.43 10.68
N ILE A 274 -3.07 28.68 9.37
CA ILE A 274 -2.60 29.95 8.78
C ILE A 274 -3.43 31.11 9.30
N LEU A 275 -4.76 30.99 9.31
CA LEU A 275 -5.64 32.03 9.86
C LEU A 275 -5.37 32.28 11.35
N ALA A 276 -5.21 31.23 12.15
CA ALA A 276 -4.87 31.32 13.56
C ALA A 276 -3.49 31.96 13.79
N ALA A 277 -2.49 31.62 12.97
CA ALA A 277 -1.15 32.19 13.06
C ALA A 277 -1.12 33.67 12.67
N VAL A 278 -1.84 34.06 11.62
CA VAL A 278 -2.01 35.46 11.21
C VAL A 278 -2.74 36.25 12.30
N PHE A 279 -3.79 35.67 12.89
CA PHE A 279 -4.52 36.28 13.99
C PHE A 279 -3.65 36.44 15.25
N ALA A 280 -2.90 35.42 15.64
CA ALA A 280 -1.97 35.49 16.77
C ALA A 280 -0.88 36.55 16.53
N ALA A 281 -0.33 36.60 15.30
CA ALA A 281 0.62 37.63 14.93
C ALA A 281 0.01 39.04 14.99
N PHE A 282 -1.24 39.20 14.56
CA PHE A 282 -1.98 40.46 14.66
C PHE A 282 -2.13 40.90 16.12
N VAL A 283 -2.52 40.00 17.03
CA VAL A 283 -2.66 40.30 18.46
C VAL A 283 -1.32 40.69 19.10
N ILE A 284 -0.26 39.92 18.86
CA ILE A 284 1.07 40.22 19.41
C ILE A 284 1.58 41.58 18.93
N LEU A 285 1.46 41.87 17.64
CA LEU A 285 1.87 43.17 17.09
C LEU A 285 0.96 44.29 17.59
N GLY A 286 -0.34 44.04 17.77
CA GLY A 286 -1.28 45.03 18.29
C GLY A 286 -0.96 45.44 19.73
N ILE A 287 -0.55 44.47 20.55
CA ILE A 287 -0.06 44.73 21.91
C ILE A 287 1.29 45.46 21.88
N LEU A 288 2.21 45.04 20.99
CA LEU A 288 3.56 45.62 20.90
C LEU A 288 3.55 47.10 20.46
N TYR A 289 2.69 47.45 19.50
CA TYR A 289 2.61 48.81 18.93
C TYR A 289 1.47 49.65 19.49
N GLU A 290 0.70 49.11 20.45
CA GLU A 290 -0.50 49.74 21.03
C GLU A 290 -1.48 50.29 19.97
N SER A 291 -1.54 49.64 18.80
CA SER A 291 -2.24 50.13 17.62
C SER A 291 -2.76 48.98 16.78
N PHE A 292 -4.01 49.09 16.34
CA PHE A 292 -4.65 48.09 15.48
C PHE A 292 -4.30 48.24 13.99
N ILE A 293 -3.65 49.35 13.59
CA ILE A 293 -3.37 49.67 12.19
C ILE A 293 -2.00 49.13 11.76
N HIS A 294 -0.95 49.35 12.56
CA HIS A 294 0.41 48.91 12.24
C HIS A 294 0.56 47.38 12.03
N PRO A 295 -0.14 46.51 12.79
CA PRO A 295 -0.13 45.07 12.55
C PRO A 295 -0.63 44.68 11.16
N ILE A 296 -1.67 45.35 10.64
CA ILE A 296 -2.25 45.06 9.32
C ILE A 296 -1.25 45.42 8.22
N THR A 297 -0.57 46.56 8.34
CA THR A 297 0.45 46.99 7.38
C THR A 297 1.67 46.07 7.34
N ILE A 298 2.02 45.42 8.46
CA ILE A 298 3.12 44.45 8.49
C ILE A 298 2.67 43.10 7.90
N ILE A 299 1.45 42.67 8.21
CA ILE A 299 0.89 41.40 7.72
C ILE A 299 0.56 41.46 6.23
N SER A 300 0.25 42.62 5.66
CA SER A 300 -0.06 42.77 4.23
C SER A 300 1.11 42.42 3.30
N GLY A 301 2.35 42.34 3.81
CA GLY A 301 3.50 41.83 3.06
C GLY A 301 3.54 40.30 2.93
N LEU A 302 2.81 39.55 3.76
CA LEU A 302 2.82 38.08 3.78
C LEU A 302 2.28 37.43 2.50
N PRO A 303 1.17 37.88 1.90
CA PRO A 303 0.69 37.34 0.63
C PRO A 303 1.73 37.43 -0.49
N SER A 304 2.49 38.54 -0.55
CA SER A 304 3.53 38.73 -1.56
C SER A 304 4.67 37.71 -1.40
N ALA A 305 5.07 37.40 -0.16
CA ALA A 305 6.08 36.38 0.12
C ALA A 305 5.60 34.98 -0.28
N GLY A 306 4.34 34.65 0.01
CA GLY A 306 3.71 33.39 -0.38
C GLY A 306 3.65 33.22 -1.91
N ILE A 307 3.19 34.25 -2.63
CA ILE A 307 3.14 34.25 -4.10
C ILE A 307 4.54 34.10 -4.68
N GLY A 308 5.53 34.83 -4.15
CA GLY A 308 6.93 34.72 -4.59
C GLY A 308 7.49 33.30 -4.40
N ALA A 309 7.18 32.65 -3.29
CA ALA A 309 7.61 31.28 -3.03
C ALA A 309 6.96 30.28 -4.00
N ILE A 310 5.65 30.39 -4.24
CA ILE A 310 4.93 29.52 -5.19
C ILE A 310 5.45 29.74 -6.62
N LEU A 311 5.68 30.99 -7.01
CA LEU A 311 6.22 31.33 -8.33
C LEU A 311 7.64 30.79 -8.50
N THR A 312 8.46 30.82 -7.46
CA THR A 312 9.78 30.21 -7.48
C THR A 312 9.70 28.69 -7.62
N LEU A 313 8.84 28.03 -6.84
CA LEU A 313 8.65 26.57 -6.93
C LEU A 313 8.19 26.16 -8.34
N THR A 314 7.25 26.90 -8.93
CA THR A 314 6.77 26.63 -10.29
C THR A 314 7.85 26.88 -11.35
N LEU A 315 8.65 27.95 -11.21
CA LEU A 315 9.76 28.26 -12.13
C LEU A 315 10.83 27.17 -12.14
N PHE A 316 11.14 26.59 -10.97
CA PHE A 316 12.12 25.51 -10.84
C PHE A 316 11.52 24.10 -10.98
N GLY A 317 10.21 23.99 -11.30
CA GLY A 317 9.53 22.70 -11.46
C GLY A 317 9.52 21.86 -10.18
N MET A 318 9.55 22.50 -9.01
CA MET A 318 9.53 21.84 -7.71
C MET A 318 8.10 21.72 -7.16
N GLU A 319 7.81 20.58 -6.55
CA GLU A 319 6.51 20.35 -5.91
C GLU A 319 6.42 21.00 -4.52
N LEU A 320 5.20 21.39 -4.12
CA LEU A 320 4.90 21.83 -2.76
C LEU A 320 4.93 20.63 -1.80
N SER A 321 6.14 20.26 -1.38
CA SER A 321 6.39 19.21 -0.40
C SER A 321 6.39 19.76 1.04
N VAL A 322 6.40 18.88 2.03
CA VAL A 322 6.61 19.25 3.44
C VAL A 322 7.90 20.07 3.63
N ILE A 323 8.97 19.73 2.89
CA ILE A 323 10.25 20.46 2.93
C ILE A 323 10.09 21.87 2.34
N ALA A 324 9.40 21.98 1.20
CA ALA A 324 9.10 23.28 0.60
C ALA A 324 8.27 24.16 1.56
N MET A 325 7.33 23.56 2.28
CA MET A 325 6.51 24.25 3.29
C MET A 325 7.36 24.81 4.44
N ILE A 326 8.32 24.03 4.97
CA ILE A 326 9.26 24.52 5.99
C ILE A 326 10.02 25.74 5.46
N GLY A 327 10.46 25.71 4.20
CA GLY A 327 11.08 26.85 3.52
C GLY A 327 10.18 28.09 3.45
N ILE A 328 8.90 27.93 3.11
CA ILE A 328 7.92 29.02 3.07
C ILE A 328 7.70 29.63 4.45
N VAL A 329 7.58 28.79 5.49
CA VAL A 329 7.42 29.26 6.87
C VAL A 329 8.64 30.09 7.32
N MET A 330 9.85 29.64 6.98
CA MET A 330 11.07 30.41 7.26
C MET A 330 11.12 31.73 6.48
N LEU A 331 10.74 31.72 5.20
CA LEU A 331 10.68 32.92 4.37
C LEU A 331 9.72 33.97 4.96
N VAL A 332 8.53 33.53 5.38
CA VAL A 332 7.53 34.36 6.07
C VAL A 332 8.12 35.01 7.33
N GLY A 333 8.88 34.26 8.13
CA GLY A 333 9.56 34.79 9.32
C GLY A 333 10.57 35.90 8.99
N ILE A 334 11.36 35.72 7.94
CA ILE A 334 12.35 36.72 7.48
C ILE A 334 11.64 37.99 7.00
N VAL A 335 10.61 37.85 6.16
CA VAL A 335 9.85 38.99 5.64
C VAL A 335 9.17 39.76 6.76
N LYS A 336 8.57 39.06 7.73
CA LYS A 336 7.96 39.69 8.93
C LYS A 336 9.00 40.48 9.72
N LYS A 337 10.19 39.91 9.98
CA LYS A 337 11.26 40.62 10.70
C LYS A 337 11.66 41.91 9.97
N ASN A 338 11.82 41.86 8.66
CA ASN A 338 12.18 43.05 7.86
C ASN A 338 11.08 44.11 7.87
N ALA A 339 9.81 43.69 7.81
CA ALA A 339 8.67 44.61 7.89
C ALA A 339 8.55 45.28 9.27
N ILE A 340 8.77 44.53 10.36
CA ILE A 340 8.83 45.07 11.73
C ILE A 340 9.94 46.14 11.83
N MET A 341 11.17 45.82 11.41
CA MET A 341 12.29 46.77 11.45
C MET A 341 12.02 48.05 10.64
N MET A 342 11.36 47.94 9.49
CA MET A 342 11.03 49.10 8.66
C MET A 342 9.97 49.99 9.32
N VAL A 343 8.96 49.38 9.95
CA VAL A 343 7.91 50.12 10.66
C VAL A 343 8.46 50.77 11.94
N ASP A 344 9.31 50.06 12.70
CA ASP A 344 10.00 50.62 13.87
C ASP A 344 10.79 51.88 13.48
N PHE A 345 11.59 51.80 12.41
CA PHE A 345 12.38 52.93 11.93
C PHE A 345 11.52 54.12 11.44
N ALA A 346 10.34 53.84 10.86
CA ALA A 346 9.40 54.87 10.45
C ALA A 346 8.69 55.54 11.64
N LEU A 347 8.50 54.81 12.74
CA LEU A 347 7.91 55.31 13.98
C LEU A 347 8.91 56.15 14.80
N GLU A 348 10.18 55.76 14.86
CA GLU A 348 11.24 56.53 15.57
C GLU A 348 11.58 57.87 14.90
N ARG A 349 11.34 58.00 13.59
CA ARG A 349 11.60 59.23 12.83
C ARG A 349 10.45 60.25 12.83
N ARG A 350 9.41 60.00 13.61
CA ARG A 350 8.23 60.86 13.74
C ARG A 350 8.21 61.56 15.09
#